data_AF-A0A956EAM9-F1
#
_entry.id   AF-A0A956EAM9-F1
#
_cell.length_a   1.000
_cell.length_b   1.000
_cell.length_c   1.000
_cell.angle_alpha   90.00
_cell.angle_beta   90.00
_cell.angle_gamma   90.00
#
_symmetry.space_group_name_H-M   'P 1'
#
loop_
_entity.id
_entity.type
_entity.pdbx_description
1 polymer ?
#
loop_
_entity_poly.entity_id
_entity_poly.type
_entity_poly.pdbx_seq_one_letter_code
_entity_poly.pdbx_strand_id
1 'polypeptide(L)'
;MPDRQATPEFEPIAQVIREEHVETLRLLEQLSSCIARPATPDDGVAEASSLTVALTRLLLEEHFPRERILIEETTSPEDEARKAFLYRHRLSTQLLGTMGQSLSGDEEAWKSFCVAADSLCDLLRLQIEMEEQQLDHLVA
;
A
#
# COMPACT_ATOMS: atom_id res chain seq x y z
N MET A 1 -15.56 28.14 3.28
CA MET A 1 -14.42 27.24 3.55
C MET A 1 -13.41 28.09 4.30
N PRO A 2 -13.10 27.83 5.58
CA PRO A 2 -11.97 28.51 6.20
C PRO A 2 -10.68 27.98 5.59
N ASP A 3 -9.76 28.88 5.26
CA ASP A 3 -8.43 28.57 4.74
C ASP A 3 -7.71 27.61 5.72
N ARG A 4 -7.48 26.36 5.30
CA ARG A 4 -6.56 25.44 5.99
C ARG A 4 -5.15 25.98 5.74
N GLN A 5 -4.55 26.61 6.74
CA GLN A 5 -3.13 26.98 6.70
C GLN A 5 -2.27 25.72 6.78
N ALA A 6 -1.20 25.69 5.99
CA ALA A 6 -0.07 24.76 6.14
C ALA A 6 0.27 24.57 7.62
N THR A 7 0.48 23.34 8.05
CA THR A 7 0.86 23.02 9.43
C THR A 7 2.26 22.41 9.40
N PRO A 8 3.33 23.22 9.53
CA PRO A 8 4.72 22.74 9.45
C PRO A 8 5.09 21.71 10.53
N GLU A 9 4.24 21.52 11.54
CA GLU A 9 4.38 20.46 12.53
C GLU A 9 4.27 19.04 11.94
N PHE A 10 3.61 18.86 10.79
CA PHE A 10 3.49 17.56 10.12
C PHE A 10 4.59 17.29 9.08
N GLU A 11 5.49 18.24 8.82
CA GLU A 11 6.57 18.06 7.84
C GLU A 11 7.45 16.83 8.13
N PRO A 12 7.84 16.53 9.40
CA PRO A 12 8.63 15.33 9.69
C PRO A 12 7.91 14.02 9.38
N ILE A 13 6.61 13.92 9.69
CA ILE A 13 5.83 12.69 9.44
C ILE A 13 5.51 12.55 7.94
N ALA A 14 5.22 13.65 7.26
CA ALA A 14 5.01 13.66 5.81
C ALA A 14 6.25 13.17 5.06
N GLN A 15 7.45 13.58 5.49
CA GLN A 15 8.70 13.13 4.88
C GLN A 15 8.91 11.61 5.05
N VAL A 16 8.63 11.06 6.23
CA VAL A 16 8.73 9.60 6.46
C VAL A 16 7.73 8.84 5.59
N ILE A 17 6.50 9.31 5.48
CA ILE A 17 5.48 8.69 4.63
C ILE A 17 5.93 8.68 3.15
N ARG A 18 6.53 9.78 2.67
CA ARG A 18 7.10 9.84 1.32
C ARG A 18 8.21 8.82 1.09
N GLU A 19 9.08 8.62 2.07
CA GLU A 19 10.12 7.59 2.00
C GLU A 19 9.52 6.18 1.93
N GLU A 20 8.45 5.92 2.68
CA GLU A 20 7.70 4.66 2.62
C GLU A 20 6.97 4.48 1.28
N HIS A 21 6.46 5.55 0.66
CA HIS A 21 5.86 5.49 -0.67
C HIS A 21 6.88 5.06 -1.72
N VAL A 22 8.09 5.63 -1.68
CA VAL A 22 9.19 5.25 -2.59
C VAL A 22 9.51 3.77 -2.45
N GLU A 23 9.64 3.28 -1.22
CA GLU A 23 9.93 1.88 -0.96
C GLU A 23 8.76 0.96 -1.36
N THR A 24 7.53 1.38 -1.10
CA THR A 24 6.33 0.65 -1.54
C THR A 24 6.31 0.51 -3.06
N LEU A 25 6.46 1.61 -3.81
CA LEU A 25 6.49 1.60 -5.27
C LEU A 25 7.59 0.68 -5.83
N ARG A 26 8.77 0.69 -5.20
CA ARG A 26 9.89 -0.21 -5.55
C ARG A 26 9.51 -1.69 -5.38
N LEU A 27 8.84 -2.04 -4.27
CA LEU A 27 8.37 -3.41 -4.03
C LEU A 27 7.23 -3.81 -4.98
N LEU A 28 6.33 -2.88 -5.32
CA LEU A 28 5.26 -3.14 -6.30
C LEU A 28 5.83 -3.41 -7.70
N GLU A 29 6.86 -2.67 -8.12
CA GLU A 29 7.54 -2.94 -9.40
C GLU A 29 8.18 -4.33 -9.44
N GLN A 30 8.81 -4.75 -8.34
CA GLN A 30 9.36 -6.10 -8.22
C GLN A 30 8.26 -7.17 -8.25
N LEU A 31 7.14 -6.93 -7.56
CA LEU A 31 6.01 -7.84 -7.56
C LEU A 31 5.38 -7.98 -8.95
N SER A 32 5.12 -6.87 -9.65
CA SER A 32 4.64 -6.88 -11.03
C SER A 32 5.60 -7.62 -11.97
N SER A 33 6.90 -7.43 -11.80
CA SER A 33 7.92 -8.15 -12.57
C SER A 33 7.91 -9.65 -12.27
N CYS A 34 7.77 -10.04 -11.00
CA CYS A 34 7.72 -11.43 -10.56
C CYS A 34 6.54 -12.19 -11.21
N ILE A 35 5.33 -11.62 -11.16
CA ILE A 35 4.11 -12.26 -11.69
C ILE A 35 4.01 -12.22 -13.22
N ALA A 36 4.73 -11.32 -13.90
CA ALA A 36 4.75 -11.24 -15.35
C ALA A 36 5.68 -12.27 -16.03
N ARG A 37 6.55 -12.96 -15.28
CA ARG A 37 7.50 -13.92 -15.85
C ARG A 37 6.78 -15.21 -16.30
N PRO A 38 7.13 -15.77 -17.47
CA PRO A 38 6.51 -16.99 -18.02
C PRO A 38 7.01 -18.30 -17.36
N ALA A 39 7.35 -18.27 -16.07
CA ALA A 39 7.94 -19.41 -15.38
C ALA A 39 6.88 -20.28 -14.69
N THR A 40 7.18 -21.57 -14.50
CA THR A 40 6.35 -22.47 -13.70
C THR A 40 6.20 -21.93 -12.27
N PRO A 41 5.07 -22.17 -11.58
CA PRO A 41 4.82 -21.65 -10.23
C PRO A 41 6.02 -21.80 -9.27
N ASP A 42 6.74 -22.92 -9.36
CA ASP A 42 7.91 -23.22 -8.53
C ASP A 42 9.05 -22.19 -8.62
N ASP A 43 9.22 -21.51 -9.76
CA ASP A 43 10.29 -20.52 -9.95
C ASP A 43 9.93 -19.14 -9.37
N GLY A 44 8.62 -18.84 -9.27
CA GLY A 44 8.11 -17.54 -8.81
C GLY A 44 7.73 -17.50 -7.34
N VAL A 45 7.36 -18.63 -6.74
CA VAL A 45 6.79 -18.69 -5.37
C VAL A 45 7.75 -18.17 -4.30
N ALA A 46 9.06 -18.47 -4.39
CA ALA A 46 10.01 -18.01 -3.38
C ALA A 46 10.19 -16.48 -3.39
N GLU A 47 10.31 -15.89 -4.59
CA GLU A 47 10.40 -14.44 -4.77
C GLU A 47 9.08 -13.75 -4.37
N ALA A 48 7.95 -14.28 -4.84
CA ALA A 48 6.61 -13.83 -4.49
C ALA A 48 6.36 -13.87 -2.97
N SER A 49 6.82 -14.92 -2.30
CA SER A 49 6.72 -15.05 -0.84
C SER A 49 7.54 -13.97 -0.14
N SER A 50 8.80 -13.77 -0.56
CA SER A 50 9.67 -12.73 0.02
C SER A 50 9.08 -11.34 -0.18
N LEU A 51 8.53 -11.04 -1.36
CA LEU A 51 7.90 -9.76 -1.67
C LEU A 51 6.61 -9.56 -0.88
N THR A 52 5.79 -10.60 -0.72
CA THR A 52 4.56 -10.56 0.09
C THR A 52 4.89 -10.24 1.55
N VAL A 53 5.93 -10.86 2.11
CA VAL A 53 6.39 -10.59 3.48
C VAL A 53 6.91 -9.16 3.61
N ALA A 54 7.73 -8.69 2.66
CA ALA A 54 8.26 -7.34 2.67
C ALA A 54 7.15 -6.28 2.61
N LEU A 55 6.20 -6.43 1.69
CA LEU A 55 5.03 -5.55 1.58
C LEU A 55 4.15 -5.61 2.82
N THR A 56 3.91 -6.80 3.38
CA THR A 56 3.11 -6.94 4.60
C THR A 56 3.74 -6.19 5.76
N ARG A 57 5.06 -6.31 5.93
CA ARG A 57 5.79 -5.61 6.99
C ARG A 57 5.74 -4.10 6.79
N LEU A 58 6.14 -3.61 5.62
CA LEU A 58 6.14 -2.19 5.32
C LEU A 58 4.76 -1.57 5.49
N LEU A 59 3.72 -2.20 4.94
CA LEU A 59 2.38 -1.63 4.95
C LEU A 59 1.73 -1.74 6.32
N LEU A 60 1.72 -2.93 6.95
CA LEU A 60 0.94 -3.14 8.17
C LEU A 60 1.66 -2.71 9.45
N GLU A 61 2.99 -2.78 9.50
CA GLU A 61 3.75 -2.46 10.71
C GLU A 61 4.24 -1.01 10.73
N GLU A 62 4.41 -0.38 9.56
CA GLU A 62 5.07 0.92 9.45
C GLU A 62 4.15 1.98 8.84
N HIS A 63 3.77 1.79 7.58
CA HIS A 63 3.09 2.80 6.79
C HIS A 63 1.64 3.04 7.25
N PHE A 64 0.80 2.01 7.30
CA PHE A 64 -0.60 2.17 7.67
C PHE A 64 -0.80 2.73 9.09
N PRO A 65 -0.05 2.30 10.12
CA PRO A 65 -0.13 2.92 11.44
C PRO A 65 0.22 4.42 11.44
N ARG A 66 1.28 4.85 10.73
CA ARG A 66 1.67 6.27 10.65
C ARG A 66 0.63 7.10 9.93
N GLU A 67 0.20 6.62 8.78
CA GLU A 67 -0.75 7.31 7.96
C GLU A 67 -2.11 7.45 8.66
N ARG A 68 -2.48 6.43 9.44
CA ARG A 68 -3.66 6.49 10.30
C ARG A 68 -3.55 7.60 11.34
N ILE A 69 -2.41 7.81 11.98
CA ILE A 69 -2.25 8.93 12.93
C ILE A 69 -2.52 10.25 12.20
N LEU A 70 -1.91 10.42 11.02
CA LEU A 70 -2.04 11.64 10.23
C LEU A 70 -3.50 11.93 9.83
N ILE A 71 -4.22 10.94 9.30
CA ILE A 71 -5.61 11.15 8.89
C ILE A 71 -6.50 11.44 10.10
N GLU A 72 -6.27 10.77 11.24
CA GLU A 72 -7.10 10.93 12.44
C GLU A 72 -6.90 12.30 13.10
N GLU A 73 -5.70 12.88 12.99
CA GLU A 73 -5.38 14.22 13.48
C GLU A 73 -5.86 15.35 12.55
N THR A 74 -5.92 15.09 11.24
CA THR A 74 -6.19 16.13 10.23
C THR A 74 -7.63 16.16 9.72
N THR A 75 -8.43 15.12 10.00
CA THR A 75 -9.81 14.96 9.50
C THR A 75 -10.81 14.54 10.59
N SER A 76 -12.08 14.92 10.40
CA SER A 76 -13.15 14.45 11.30
C SER A 76 -13.57 13.00 10.98
N PRO A 77 -14.18 12.27 11.91
CA PRO A 77 -14.69 10.91 11.66
C PRO A 77 -15.73 10.82 10.53
N GLU A 78 -16.48 11.90 10.31
CA GLU A 78 -17.50 11.99 9.26
C GLU A 78 -16.92 12.31 7.89
N ASP A 79 -15.64 12.71 7.81
CA ASP A 79 -14.96 13.07 6.58
C ASP A 79 -14.90 11.88 5.62
N GLU A 80 -15.38 12.08 4.39
CA GLU A 80 -15.37 11.05 3.36
C GLU A 80 -13.95 10.65 2.96
N ALA A 81 -12.98 11.57 3.06
CA ALA A 81 -11.57 11.25 2.82
C ALA A 81 -11.05 10.21 3.83
N ARG A 82 -11.41 10.36 5.11
CA ARG A 82 -11.05 9.40 6.17
C ARG A 82 -11.71 8.04 5.98
N LYS A 83 -12.98 8.01 5.57
CA LYS A 83 -13.69 6.74 5.30
C LYS A 83 -13.09 6.01 4.11
N ALA A 84 -12.82 6.74 3.01
CA ALA A 84 -12.19 6.19 1.82
C ALA A 84 -10.80 5.63 2.13
N PHE A 85 -10.02 6.36 2.93
CA PHE A 85 -8.73 5.94 3.44
C PHE A 85 -8.80 4.60 4.20
N LEU A 86 -9.63 4.53 5.25
CA LEU A 86 -9.78 3.31 6.06
C LEU A 86 -10.28 2.13 5.23
N TYR A 87 -11.12 2.39 4.23
CA TYR A 87 -11.59 1.37 3.30
C TYR A 87 -10.45 0.82 2.43
N ARG A 88 -9.58 1.67 1.87
CA ARG A 88 -8.43 1.23 1.07
C ARG A 88 -7.45 0.40 1.90
N HIS A 89 -7.11 0.85 3.12
CA HIS A 89 -6.26 0.08 4.04
C HIS A 89 -6.81 -1.32 4.32
N ARG A 90 -8.13 -1.42 4.54
CA ARG A 90 -8.80 -2.70 4.73
C ARG A 90 -8.69 -3.59 3.50
N LEU A 91 -8.92 -3.04 2.30
CA LEU A 91 -8.78 -3.79 1.04
C LEU A 91 -7.34 -4.27 0.83
N SER A 92 -6.34 -3.40 1.01
CA SER A 92 -4.92 -3.76 0.90
C SER A 92 -4.56 -4.89 1.87
N THR A 93 -5.04 -4.83 3.11
CA THR A 93 -4.83 -5.89 4.10
C THR A 93 -5.48 -7.22 3.67
N GLN A 94 -6.68 -7.17 3.09
CA GLN A 94 -7.35 -8.37 2.59
C GLN A 94 -6.59 -8.99 1.41
N LEU A 95 -6.12 -8.17 0.47
CA LEU A 95 -5.34 -8.62 -0.68
C LEU A 95 -4.01 -9.25 -0.27
N LEU A 96 -3.29 -8.64 0.68
CA LEU A 96 -2.07 -9.23 1.28
C LEU A 96 -2.36 -10.58 1.94
N GLY A 97 -3.50 -10.71 2.63
CA GLY A 97 -3.96 -11.97 3.20
C GLY A 97 -4.22 -13.03 2.13
N THR A 98 -4.90 -12.67 1.04
CA THR A 98 -5.15 -13.56 -0.10
C THR A 98 -3.85 -13.99 -0.78
N MET A 99 -2.91 -13.06 -0.98
CA MET A 99 -1.58 -13.36 -1.49
C MET A 99 -0.87 -14.38 -0.60
N GLY A 100 -0.82 -14.14 0.72
CA GLY A 100 -0.20 -15.05 1.69
C GLY A 100 -0.79 -16.46 1.67
N GLN A 101 -2.12 -16.59 1.52
CA GLN A 101 -2.82 -17.87 1.46
C GLN A 101 -2.66 -18.60 0.12
N SER A 102 -2.42 -17.86 -0.96
CA SER A 102 -2.35 -18.39 -2.33
C SER A 102 -0.91 -18.74 -2.76
N LEU A 103 0.10 -18.51 -1.91
CA LEU A 103 1.49 -18.86 -2.17
C LEU A 103 1.70 -20.38 -2.12
N SER A 104 1.57 -21.04 -3.27
CA SER A 104 1.93 -22.45 -3.43
C SER A 104 2.33 -22.75 -4.88
N GLY A 105 2.96 -23.90 -5.12
CA GLY A 105 3.31 -24.37 -6.46
C GLY A 105 2.12 -24.86 -7.30
N ASP A 106 0.90 -24.81 -6.76
CA ASP A 106 -0.32 -25.15 -7.49
C ASP A 106 -0.72 -24.04 -8.48
N GLU A 107 -1.16 -24.43 -9.68
CA GLU A 107 -1.47 -23.48 -10.76
C GLU A 107 -2.69 -22.59 -10.44
N GLU A 108 -3.72 -23.14 -9.78
CA GLU A 108 -4.91 -22.38 -9.40
C GLU A 108 -4.59 -21.39 -8.28
N ALA A 109 -3.81 -21.82 -7.28
CA ALA A 109 -3.30 -20.95 -6.23
C ALA A 109 -2.39 -19.85 -6.80
N TRP A 110 -1.49 -20.16 -7.73
CA TRP A 110 -0.65 -19.15 -8.39
C TRP A 110 -1.46 -18.11 -9.16
N LYS A 111 -2.52 -18.53 -9.87
CA LYS A 111 -3.45 -17.59 -10.54
C LYS A 111 -4.15 -16.67 -9.53
N SER A 112 -4.63 -17.23 -8.42
CA SER A 112 -5.23 -16.46 -7.32
C SER A 112 -4.25 -15.45 -6.74
N PHE A 113 -3.00 -15.86 -6.52
CA PHE A 113 -1.91 -14.97 -6.09
C PHE A 113 -1.71 -13.82 -7.08
N CYS A 114 -1.57 -14.10 -8.37
CA CYS A 114 -1.33 -13.08 -9.40
C CYS A 114 -2.46 -12.06 -9.46
N VAL A 115 -3.72 -12.51 -9.41
CA VAL A 115 -4.90 -11.61 -9.43
C VAL A 115 -4.92 -10.70 -8.19
N ALA A 116 -4.61 -11.26 -7.01
CA ALA A 116 -4.55 -10.47 -5.78
C ALA A 116 -3.38 -9.47 -5.80
N ALA A 117 -2.22 -9.89 -6.32
CA ALA A 117 -1.02 -9.07 -6.46
C ALA A 117 -1.24 -7.90 -7.43
N ASP A 118 -1.83 -8.14 -8.61
CA ASP A 118 -2.17 -7.08 -9.57
C ASP A 118 -3.16 -6.09 -8.96
N SER A 119 -4.21 -6.59 -8.30
CA SER A 119 -5.21 -5.74 -7.63
C SER A 119 -4.58 -4.88 -6.53
N LEU A 120 -3.61 -5.41 -5.78
CA LEU A 120 -2.89 -4.69 -4.74
C LEU A 120 -1.99 -3.61 -5.35
N CYS A 121 -1.28 -3.94 -6.43
CA CYS A 121 -0.43 -2.99 -7.16
C CYS A 121 -1.23 -1.79 -7.67
N ASP A 122 -2.38 -2.02 -8.30
CA ASP A 122 -3.24 -0.95 -8.81
C ASP A 122 -3.82 -0.10 -7.67
N LEU A 123 -4.30 -0.75 -6.60
CA LEU A 123 -4.86 -0.06 -5.44
C LEU A 123 -3.81 0.85 -4.78
N LEU A 124 -2.62 0.33 -4.49
CA LEU A 124 -1.58 1.07 -3.78
C LEU A 124 -0.98 2.20 -4.63
N ARG A 125 -0.85 2.03 -5.95
CA ARG A 125 -0.39 3.11 -6.82
C ARG A 125 -1.36 4.29 -6.83
N LEU A 126 -2.65 4.02 -6.95
CA LEU A 126 -3.68 5.05 -6.88
C LEU A 126 -3.71 5.69 -5.49
N GLN A 127 -3.59 4.88 -4.45
CA GLN A 127 -3.59 5.33 -3.06
C GLN A 127 -2.43 6.33 -2.81
N ILE A 128 -1.20 5.97 -3.18
CA ILE A 128 -0.02 6.82 -3.04
C ILE A 128 -0.17 8.14 -3.81
N GLU A 129 -0.71 8.11 -5.03
CA GLU A 129 -0.93 9.34 -5.81
C GLU A 129 -1.88 10.31 -5.08
N MET A 130 -2.95 9.78 -4.48
CA MET A 130 -3.89 10.59 -3.69
C MET A 130 -3.25 11.12 -2.41
N GLU A 131 -2.39 10.33 -1.76
CA GLU A 131 -1.73 10.68 -0.51
C GLU A 131 -0.67 11.75 -0.71
N GLU A 132 0.14 11.67 -1.77
CA GLU A 132 1.10 12.72 -2.10
C GLU A 132 0.43 14.09 -2.29
N GLN A 133 -0.72 14.12 -2.98
CA GLN A 133 -1.51 15.35 -3.13
C GLN A 133 -1.98 15.90 -1.78
N GLN A 134 -2.40 15.02 -0.86
CA GLN A 134 -2.83 15.42 0.47
C GLN A 134 -1.65 15.92 1.32
N LEU A 135 -0.51 15.25 1.26
CA LEU A 135 0.71 15.67 1.94
C LEU A 135 1.17 17.05 1.44
N ASP A 136 1.14 17.28 0.14
CA ASP A 136 1.45 18.60 -0.43
C ASP A 136 0.53 19.69 0.14
N HIS A 137 -0.77 19.43 0.30
CA HIS A 137 -1.71 20.40 0.86
C HIS A 137 -1.51 20.60 2.38
N LEU A 138 -0.97 19.60 3.07
CA LEU A 138 -0.73 19.66 4.50
C LEU A 138 0.51 20.50 4.84
N VAL A 139 1.55 20.41 3.99
CA VAL A 139 2.87 21.02 4.22
C VAL A 139 3.13 22.30 3.42
N ALA A 140 2.29 22.66 2.43
CA ALA A 140 2.40 23.89 1.62
C ALA A 140 1.80 25.13 2.29
#